data_AF-A0A2X2TC73-F1
#
_entry.id   AF-A0A2X2TC73-F1
#
_cell.length_a   1.000
_cell.length_b   1.000
_cell.length_c   1.000
_cell.angle_alpha   90.00
_cell.angle_beta   90.00
_cell.angle_gamma   90.00
#
_symmetry.space_group_name_H-M   'P 1'
#
loop_
_entity.id
_entity.type
_entity.pdbx_description
1 polymer ?
#
loop_
_entity_poly.entity_id
_entity_poly.type
_entity_poly.pdbx_seq_one_letter_code
_entity_poly.pdbx_strand_id
1 'polypeptide(L)' 'MLAAQWLIASGQADLMIGYRSYASALQAHRELRVFEIPALYNIQADYGLAVCDERAEPLRAFLVSDAARQILRDYGFVA' A
#
# COMPACT_ATOMS: atom_id res chain seq x y z
N MET A 1 -9.60 -12.28 3.95
CA MET A 1 -9.39 -11.79 5.32
C MET A 1 -8.11 -10.97 5.33
N LEU A 2 -8.18 -9.70 5.71
CA LEU A 2 -7.00 -8.83 5.82
C LEU A 2 -6.41 -8.96 7.23
N ALA A 3 -5.08 -8.89 7.37
CA ALA A 3 -4.42 -9.03 8.67
C ALA A 3 -4.94 -8.03 9.71
N ALA A 4 -5.14 -6.75 9.31
CA ALA A 4 -5.72 -5.71 10.17
C ALA A 4 -7.11 -6.08 10.68
N GLN A 5 -7.98 -6.57 9.80
CA GLN A 5 -9.32 -7.00 10.15
C GLN A 5 -9.28 -8.08 11.24
N TRP A 6 -8.46 -9.11 11.06
CA TRP A 6 -8.35 -10.19 12.01
C TRP A 6 -7.75 -9.74 13.34
N LEU A 7 -6.66 -8.97 13.32
CA LEU A 7 -5.97 -8.50 14.54
C LEU A 7 -6.90 -7.68 15.44
N ILE A 8 -7.65 -6.74 14.85
CA ILE A 8 -8.57 -5.89 15.60
C ILE A 8 -9.81 -6.68 16.05
N ALA A 9 -10.45 -7.44 15.16
CA ALA A 9 -11.69 -8.16 15.48
C ALA A 9 -11.48 -9.30 16.49
N SER A 10 -10.28 -9.89 16.55
CA SER A 10 -9.92 -10.94 17.52
C SER A 10 -9.31 -10.40 18.82
N GLY A 11 -9.20 -9.08 18.98
CA GLY A 11 -8.66 -8.44 20.18
C GLY A 11 -7.16 -8.67 20.40
N GLN A 12 -6.41 -8.99 19.35
CA GLN A 12 -4.95 -9.17 19.42
C GLN A 12 -4.19 -7.84 19.37
N ALA A 13 -4.84 -6.77 18.88
CA ALA A 13 -4.30 -5.42 18.88
C ALA A 13 -5.43 -4.38 18.91
N ASP A 14 -5.15 -3.23 19.52
CA ASP A 14 -6.06 -2.06 19.49
C ASP A 14 -5.82 -1.16 18.27
N LEU A 15 -4.60 -1.19 17.71
CA LEU A 15 -4.18 -0.39 16.57
C LEU A 15 -3.20 -1.18 15.70
N MET A 16 -3.34 -1.05 14.38
CA MET A 16 -2.38 -1.53 13.40
C MET A 16 -1.95 -0.38 12.49
N ILE A 17 -0.63 -0.24 12.29
CA ILE A 17 -0.06 0.67 11.29
C ILE A 17 0.23 -0.15 10.03
N GLY A 18 -0.25 0.34 8.89
CA GLY A 18 -0.05 -0.29 7.59
C GLY A 18 0.02 0.75 6.48
N TYR A 19 0.23 0.28 5.25
CA TYR A 19 0.35 1.17 4.09
C TYR A 19 -1.01 1.67 3.60
N ARG A 20 -1.01 2.91 3.10
CA ARG A 20 -2.18 3.56 2.47
C ARG A 20 -2.79 2.74 1.34
N SER A 21 -1.98 1.93 0.65
CA SER A 21 -2.43 1.04 -0.43
C SER A 21 -3.46 -0.01 0.01
N TYR A 22 -3.61 -0.26 1.31
CA TYR A 22 -4.65 -1.12 1.87
C TYR A 22 -5.90 -0.36 2.33
N ALA A 23 -5.88 0.97 2.36
CA ALA A 23 -6.93 1.78 2.99
C ALA A 23 -8.31 1.50 2.39
N SER A 24 -8.43 1.49 1.05
CA SER A 24 -9.69 1.22 0.35
C SER A 24 -10.25 -0.17 0.69
N ALA A 25 -9.39 -1.20 0.68
CA ALA A 25 -9.79 -2.56 1.03
C ALA A 25 -10.22 -2.68 2.51
N LEU A 26 -9.52 -1.99 3.41
CA LEU A 26 -9.83 -2.01 4.85
C LEU A 26 -11.08 -1.20 5.19
N GLN A 27 -11.36 -0.10 4.48
CA GLN A 27 -12.55 0.73 4.68
C GLN A 27 -13.86 0.00 4.32
N ALA A 28 -13.79 -1.08 3.54
CA ALA A 28 -14.94 -1.93 3.25
C ALA A 28 -15.40 -2.75 4.47
N HIS A 29 -14.58 -2.85 5.52
CA HIS A 29 -14.89 -3.58 6.75
C HIS A 29 -15.49 -2.66 7.81
N ARG A 30 -16.75 -2.88 8.18
CA ARG A 30 -17.50 -2.03 9.13
C ARG A 30 -16.94 -2.06 10.56
N GLU A 31 -16.26 -3.15 10.90
CA GLU A 31 -15.58 -3.38 12.17
C GLU A 31 -14.29 -2.57 12.31
N LEU A 32 -13.79 -1.96 11.24
CA LEU A 32 -12.57 -1.17 11.25
C LEU A 32 -12.86 0.32 11.15
N ARG A 33 -12.12 1.10 11.94
CA ARG A 33 -11.93 2.52 11.70
C ARG A 33 -10.57 2.73 11.06
N VAL A 34 -10.56 3.15 9.80
CA VAL A 34 -9.34 3.44 9.04
C VAL A 34 -9.16 4.95 8.94
N PHE A 35 -7.98 5.45 9.27
CA PHE A 35 -7.67 6.88 9.23
C PHE A 35 -6.19 7.11 8.90
N GLU A 36 -5.88 8.31 8.42
CA GLU A 36 -4.51 8.70 8.05
C GLU A 36 -3.67 9.06 9.28
N ILE A 37 -2.39 8.66 9.26
CA ILE A 37 -1.41 9.12 10.23
C ILE A 37 -1.11 10.60 9.93
N PRO A 38 -1.10 11.50 10.93
CA PRO A 38 -0.77 12.91 10.70
C PRO A 38 0.59 13.06 10.01
N ALA A 39 0.69 14.00 9.06
CA ALA A 39 1.87 14.15 8.20
C ALA A 39 3.19 14.29 8.98
N LEU A 40 3.17 14.91 10.17
CA LEU A 40 4.34 15.05 11.04
C LEU A 40 4.93 13.69 11.49
N TYR A 41 4.11 12.64 11.53
CA TYR A 41 4.48 11.31 12.00
C TYR A 41 4.43 10.25 10.88
N ASN A 42 4.01 10.62 9.68
CA ASN A 42 3.73 9.67 8.59
C ASN A 42 4.98 9.45 7.72
N ILE A 43 5.66 8.33 7.96
CA ILE A 43 6.84 7.93 7.19
C ILE A 43 6.42 7.64 5.73
N GLN A 44 7.05 8.32 4.79
CA GLN A 44 6.89 8.04 3.37
C GLN A 44 7.81 6.88 2.98
N ALA A 45 7.23 5.86 2.37
CA ALA A 45 7.97 4.70 1.89
C ALA A 45 8.23 4.84 0.39
N ASP A 46 9.49 4.92 0.01
CA ASP A 46 9.92 4.91 -1.38
C ASP A 46 10.05 3.48 -1.89
N TYR A 47 9.52 3.21 -3.08
CA TYR A 47 9.60 1.91 -3.73
C TYR A 47 10.66 1.95 -4.82
N GLY A 48 11.76 1.22 -4.60
CA GLY A 48 12.82 1.02 -5.58
C GLY A 48 12.55 -0.19 -6.49
N LEU A 49 13.00 -0.09 -7.75
CA LEU A 49 13.03 -1.21 -8.69
C LEU A 49 14.49 -1.54 -9.02
N ALA A 50 14.88 -2.80 -8.82
CA ALA A 50 16.18 -3.33 -9.25
C ALA A 50 15.99 -4.39 -10.33
N VAL A 51 16.77 -4.30 -11.40
CA VAL A 51 16.80 -5.30 -12.47
C VAL A 51 17.95 -6.26 -12.22
N CYS A 52 17.63 -7.53 -11.95
CA CYS A 52 18.61 -8.56 -11.65
C CYS A 52 19.02 -9.38 -12.88
N ASP A 53 18.30 -9.25 -13.99
CA ASP A 53 18.53 -10.00 -15.24
C ASP A 53 18.07 -9.17 -16.45
N GLU A 54 18.88 -9.14 -17.50
CA GLU A 54 18.60 -8.35 -18.72
C GLU A 54 17.29 -8.76 -19.40
N ARG A 55 16.84 -10.02 -19.24
CA ARG A 55 15.57 -10.49 -19.80
C ARG A 55 14.35 -9.81 -19.16
N ALA A 56 14.51 -9.18 -17.99
CA ALA A 56 13.44 -8.45 -17.32
C ALA A 56 13.25 -7.02 -17.86
N GLU A 57 14.06 -6.58 -18.81
CA GLU A 57 14.02 -5.23 -19.37
C GLU A 57 12.63 -4.80 -19.90
N PRO A 58 11.85 -5.65 -20.61
CA PRO A 58 10.49 -5.28 -21.03
C PRO A 58 9.57 -4.99 -19.85
N LEU A 59 9.70 -5.75 -18.75
CA LEU A 59 8.92 -5.52 -17.53
C LEU A 59 9.38 -4.23 -16.83
N ARG A 60 10.69 -3.99 -16.73
CA ARG A 60 11.24 -2.73 -16.20
C ARG A 60 10.68 -1.54 -16.96
N ALA A 61 10.69 -1.59 -18.30
CA ALA A 61 10.17 -0.53 -19.15
C ALA A 61 8.68 -0.26 -18.91
N PHE A 62 7.87 -1.30 -18.72
CA PHE A 62 6.47 -1.13 -18.35
C PHE A 62 6.29 -0.51 -16.97
N LEU A 63 6.99 -1.01 -15.94
CA LEU A 63 6.85 -0.55 -14.56
C LEU A 63 7.20 0.93 -14.36
N VAL A 64 8.06 1.50 -15.20
CA VAL A 64 8.41 2.93 -15.16
C VAL A 64 7.55 3.82 -16.09
N SER A 65 6.65 3.23 -16.86
CA SER A 65 5.76 3.94 -17.79
C SER A 65 4.67 4.72 -17.07
N ASP A 66 4.06 5.70 -17.76
CA ASP A 66 2.95 6.47 -17.20
C ASP A 66 1.70 5.63 -16.94
N ALA A 67 1.49 4.57 -17.73
CA ALA A 67 0.40 3.62 -17.51
C ALA A 67 0.56 2.89 -16.16
N ALA A 68 1.75 2.37 -15.87
CA ALA A 68 2.03 1.74 -14.58
C ALA A 68 1.95 2.73 -13.42
N ARG A 69 2.43 3.97 -13.60
CA ARG A 69 2.30 5.03 -12.60
C ARG A 69 0.83 5.36 -12.29
N GLN A 70 -0.05 5.36 -13.29
CA GLN A 70 -1.47 5.60 -13.06
C GLN A 70 -2.08 4.46 -12.22
N ILE A 71 -1.77 3.20 -12.56
CA ILE A 71 -2.21 2.04 -11.77
C ILE A 71 -1.75 2.18 -10.32
N LEU A 72 -0.49 2.54 -10.09
CA LEU A 72 0.03 2.74 -8.73
C LEU A 72 -0.74 3.85 -7.97
N ARG A 73 -1.05 4.97 -8.63
CA ARG A 73 -1.85 6.06 -8.02
C ARG A 73 -3.26 5.61 -7.65
N ASP A 74 -3.91 4.82 -8.51
CA ASP A 74 -5.25 4.29 -8.26
C ASP A 74 -5.27 3.39 -7.01
N TYR A 75 -4.15 2.76 -6.69
CA TYR A 75 -3.93 1.97 -5.48
C TYR A 75 -3.26 2.75 -4.33
N GLY A 76 -3.28 4.08 -4.37
CA GLY A 76 -2.87 4.92 -3.25
C GLY A 76 -1.37 5.13 -3.07
N PHE A 77 -0.54 4.70 -4.03
CA PHE A 77 0.86 5.09 -4.09
C PHE A 77 0.97 6.55 -4.53
N VAL A 78 1.90 7.28 -3.93
CA VAL A 78 2.16 8.69 -4.21
C VAL A 78 3.59 8.83 -4.74
N ALA A 79 3.81 9.88 -5.53
CA ALA A 79 5.11 10.28 -6.05
C ALA A 79 5.55 11.60 -5.41
#